data_AF-A0A7C4N184-F1
#
_entry.id   AF-A0A7C4N184-F1
#
_cell.length_a   1.000
_cell.length_b   1.000
_cell.length_c   1.000
_cell.angle_alpha   90.00
_cell.angle_beta   90.00
_cell.angle_gamma   90.00
#
_symmetry.space_group_name_H-M   'P 1'
#
loop_
_entity.id
_entity.type
_entity.pdbx_description
1 polymer ?
#
loop_
_entity_poly.entity_id
_entity_poly.type
_entity_poly.pdbx_seq_one_letter_code
_entity_poly.pdbx_strand_id
1 'polypeptide(L)'
;MKFLHFRKTNHLAIAGFLLPFLGAGVASFYVLFSREDYSSYRFFLFFFGIIPGLLAAGLVLALKSIPLIEEKGDKDYAYSGLVLNIFFALLYLASLVYCTLKF
;
A
#
# COMPACT_ATOMS: atom_id res chain seq x y z
N MET A 1 28.38 15.57 -25.05
CA MET A 1 27.65 15.54 -23.76
C MET A 1 26.23 15.04 -24.04
N LYS A 2 25.85 13.87 -23.53
CA LYS A 2 24.46 13.39 -23.64
C LYS A 2 23.59 14.35 -22.83
N PHE A 3 22.71 15.10 -23.49
CA PHE A 3 21.68 15.88 -22.82
C PHE A 3 20.90 14.93 -21.90
N LEU A 4 20.94 15.18 -20.59
CA LEU A 4 20.04 14.57 -19.62
C LEU A 4 18.63 15.04 -19.98
N HIS A 5 17.96 14.30 -20.86
CA HIS A 5 16.55 14.51 -21.12
C HIS A 5 15.82 14.16 -19.82
N PHE A 6 15.37 15.16 -19.08
CA PHE A 6 14.61 14.95 -17.85
C PHE A 6 13.34 14.19 -18.21
N ARG A 7 13.38 12.88 -17.97
CA ARG A 7 12.22 12.01 -18.13
C ARG A 7 11.17 12.44 -17.14
N LYS A 8 9.93 12.60 -17.62
CA LYS A 8 8.80 13.00 -16.77
C LYS A 8 8.54 11.90 -15.74
N THR A 9 8.43 12.28 -14.47
CA THR A 9 8.24 11.34 -13.35
C THR A 9 7.01 10.45 -13.52
N ASN A 10 7.15 9.17 -13.20
CA ASN A 10 6.06 8.20 -13.13
C ASN A 10 5.35 8.33 -11.77
N HIS A 11 4.50 9.33 -11.62
CA HIS A 11 3.75 9.56 -10.38
C HIS A 11 2.92 8.34 -9.94
N LEU A 12 2.51 7.47 -10.86
CA LEU A 12 1.81 6.23 -10.52
C LEU A 12 2.72 5.24 -9.79
N ALA A 13 3.99 5.12 -10.21
CA ALA A 13 4.97 4.26 -9.55
C ALA A 13 5.23 4.74 -8.13
N ILE A 14 5.43 6.05 -7.94
CA ILE A 14 5.67 6.65 -6.61
C ILE A 14 4.42 6.49 -5.72
N ALA A 15 3.23 6.79 -6.23
CA ALA A 15 1.99 6.65 -5.46
C ALA A 15 1.73 5.18 -5.08
N GLY A 16 1.91 4.26 -6.03
CA GLY A 16 1.79 2.82 -5.79
C GLY A 16 2.79 2.32 -4.75
N PHE A 17 4.01 2.86 -4.74
CA PHE A 17 5.02 2.57 -3.73
C PHE A 17 4.68 3.11 -2.34
N LEU A 18 4.15 4.33 -2.22
CA LEU A 18 3.88 4.98 -0.93
C LEU A 18 2.61 4.50 -0.22
N LEU A 19 1.57 4.13 -0.97
CA LEU A 19 0.27 3.72 -0.43
C LEU A 19 0.30 2.55 0.59
N PRO A 20 1.05 1.46 0.39
CA PRO A 20 1.13 0.39 1.39
C PRO A 20 1.73 0.88 2.72
N PHE A 21 2.69 1.81 2.70
CA PHE A 21 3.22 2.43 3.92
C PHE A 21 2.20 3.31 4.63
N LEU A 22 1.38 4.06 3.87
CA LEU A 22 0.28 4.83 4.44
C LEU A 22 -0.73 3.89 5.11
N GLY A 23 -1.08 2.78 4.45
CA GLY A 23 -1.94 1.74 5.03
C GLY A 23 -1.38 1.16 6.33
N ALA A 24 -0.08 0.84 6.34
CA ALA A 24 0.61 0.35 7.53
C ALA A 24 0.64 1.41 8.66
N GLY A 25 0.89 2.68 8.32
CA GLY A 25 0.87 3.78 9.29
C GLY A 25 -0.51 3.96 9.94
N VAL A 26 -1.58 3.90 9.13
CA VAL A 26 -2.97 3.95 9.61
C VAL A 26 -3.28 2.75 10.52
N ALA A 27 -2.87 1.54 10.12
CA ALA A 27 -3.05 0.34 10.92
C ALA A 27 -2.33 0.43 12.27
N SER A 28 -1.05 0.81 12.27
CA SER A 28 -0.23 0.97 13.48
C SER A 28 -0.80 2.03 14.42
N PHE A 29 -1.21 3.18 13.87
CA PHE A 29 -1.87 4.23 14.65
C PHE A 29 -3.14 3.70 15.32
N TYR A 30 -4.00 3.03 14.56
CA TYR A 30 -5.23 2.46 15.12
C TYR A 30 -4.93 1.45 16.24
N VAL A 31 -4.02 0.50 16.01
CA VAL A 31 -3.67 -0.53 17.01
C VAL A 31 -3.15 0.10 18.30
N LEU A 32 -2.28 1.11 18.21
CA LEU A 32 -1.70 1.76 19.39
C LEU A 32 -2.74 2.51 20.24
N PHE A 33 -3.78 3.10 19.62
CA PHE A 33 -4.73 3.96 20.32
C PHE A 33 -6.10 3.32 20.60
N SER A 34 -6.42 2.17 20.00
CA SER A 34 -7.74 1.54 20.09
C SER A 34 -8.01 0.73 21.36
N ARG A 35 -7.01 0.56 22.25
CA ARG A 35 -7.14 -0.19 23.52
C ARG A 35 -7.82 -1.56 23.38
N GLU A 36 -7.54 -2.28 22.28
CA GLU A 36 -8.07 -3.62 22.02
C GLU A 36 -9.61 -3.71 21.84
N ASP A 37 -10.30 -2.61 21.52
CA ASP A 37 -11.74 -2.67 21.16
C ASP A 37 -11.95 -3.03 19.67
N TYR A 38 -11.93 -4.34 19.42
CA TYR A 38 -12.15 -4.94 18.09
C TYR A 38 -13.62 -4.98 17.66
N SER A 39 -14.57 -4.68 18.56
CA SER A 39 -16.01 -4.71 18.27
C SER A 39 -16.54 -3.38 17.74
N SER A 40 -15.75 -2.31 17.89
CA SER A 40 -16.17 -0.97 17.52
C SER A 40 -16.40 -0.80 16.01
N TYR A 41 -17.37 0.04 15.64
CA TYR A 41 -17.59 0.45 14.23
C TYR A 41 -16.33 1.07 13.60
N ARG A 42 -15.49 1.71 14.42
CA ARG A 42 -14.20 2.27 13.98
C ARG A 42 -13.25 1.16 13.53
N PHE A 43 -13.16 0.07 14.29
CA PHE A 43 -12.35 -1.09 13.88
C PHE A 43 -12.81 -1.59 12.53
N PHE A 44 -14.12 -1.78 12.35
CA PHE A 44 -14.69 -2.19 11.07
C PHE A 44 -14.33 -1.26 9.91
N LEU A 45 -14.52 0.05 10.08
CA LEU A 45 -14.23 1.03 9.05
C LEU A 45 -12.75 1.04 8.65
N PHE A 46 -11.84 1.00 9.63
CA PHE A 46 -10.40 1.05 9.33
C PHE A 46 -9.89 -0.28 8.78
N PHE A 47 -10.22 -1.40 9.41
CA PHE A 47 -9.67 -2.71 9.06
C PHE A 47 -10.36 -3.38 7.89
N PHE A 48 -11.62 -3.10 7.59
CA PHE A 48 -12.31 -3.68 6.43
C PHE A 48 -12.61 -2.66 5.32
N GLY A 49 -12.46 -1.36 5.59
CA GLY A 49 -12.62 -0.30 4.60
C GLY A 49 -11.30 0.35 4.19
N ILE A 50 -10.74 1.16 5.08
CA ILE A 50 -9.62 2.08 4.75
C ILE A 50 -8.35 1.31 4.39
N ILE A 51 -7.88 0.39 5.23
CA ILE A 51 -6.65 -0.38 5.00
C ILE A 51 -6.71 -1.20 3.71
N PRO A 52 -7.72 -2.07 3.48
CA PRO A 52 -7.80 -2.82 2.23
C PRO A 52 -8.00 -1.90 1.02
N GLY A 53 -8.71 -0.78 1.17
CA GLY A 53 -8.83 0.23 0.12
C GLY A 53 -7.49 0.85 -0.28
N LEU A 54 -6.64 1.21 0.69
CA LEU A 54 -5.31 1.75 0.45
C LEU A 54 -4.39 0.73 -0.23
N LEU A 55 -4.42 -0.54 0.21
CA LEU A 55 -3.63 -1.62 -0.38
C LEU A 55 -4.09 -1.94 -1.81
N ALA A 56 -5.40 -1.99 -2.05
CA ALA A 56 -5.94 -2.21 -3.40
C ALA A 56 -5.59 -1.05 -4.34
N ALA A 57 -5.73 0.20 -3.88
CA ALA A 57 -5.34 1.38 -4.65
C ALA A 57 -3.84 1.37 -4.97
N GLY A 58 -2.99 1.05 -3.98
CA GLY A 58 -1.54 0.95 -4.16
C GLY A 58 -1.15 -0.11 -5.20
N LEU A 59 -1.77 -1.29 -5.12
CA LEU A 59 -1.56 -2.39 -6.07
C LEU A 59 -1.98 -1.99 -7.49
N VAL A 60 -3.16 -1.40 -7.66
CA VAL A 60 -3.66 -0.93 -8.96
C VAL A 60 -2.73 0.13 -9.57
N LEU A 61 -2.26 1.08 -8.76
CA LEU A 61 -1.33 2.11 -9.22
C LEU A 61 0.05 1.54 -9.59
N ALA A 62 0.57 0.60 -8.82
CA ALA A 62 1.81 -0.12 -9.13
C ALA A 62 1.68 -0.87 -10.47
N LEU A 63 0.61 -1.64 -10.68
CA LEU A 63 0.36 -2.34 -11.94
C LEU A 63 0.23 -1.38 -13.13
N LYS A 64 -0.53 -0.28 -12.97
CA LYS A 64 -0.68 0.76 -14.01
C LYS A 64 0.61 1.51 -14.32
N SER A 65 1.58 1.51 -13.41
CA SER A 65 2.86 2.17 -13.60
C SER A 65 3.85 1.38 -14.45
N ILE A 66 3.70 0.05 -14.53
CA ILE A 66 4.63 -0.85 -15.25
C ILE A 66 4.71 -0.54 -16.75
N PRO A 67 3.59 -0.37 -17.49
CA PRO A 67 3.65 -0.02 -18.90
C PRO A 67 4.30 1.35 -19.17
N LEU A 68 4.34 2.22 -18.16
CA LEU A 68 4.91 3.57 -18.28
C LEU A 68 6.42 3.61 -18.02
N ILE A 69 7.05 2.49 -17.62
CA ILE A 69 8.49 2.47 -17.29
C ILE A 69 9.34 2.86 -18.50
N GLU A 70 8.99 2.39 -19.70
CA GLU A 70 9.75 2.67 -20.92
C GLU A 70 9.76 4.16 -21.28
N GLU A 71 8.66 4.87 -21.01
CA GLU A 71 8.49 6.29 -21.31
C GLU A 71 8.99 7.18 -20.15
N LYS A 72 8.63 6.85 -18.91
CA LYS A 72 8.76 7.71 -17.72
C LYS A 72 9.84 7.28 -16.73
N GLY A 73 10.33 6.03 -16.83
CA GLY A 73 11.33 5.49 -15.91
C GLY A 73 10.72 4.99 -14.59
N ASP A 74 11.43 5.22 -13.48
CA ASP A 74 11.03 4.82 -12.12
C ASP A 74 10.75 3.32 -11.95
N LYS A 75 11.55 2.50 -12.64
CA LYS A 75 11.49 1.03 -12.59
C LYS A 75 11.53 0.50 -11.16
N ASP A 76 12.42 1.06 -10.33
CA ASP A 76 12.61 0.62 -8.95
C ASP A 76 11.37 0.89 -8.09
N TYR A 77 10.71 2.04 -8.28
CA TYR A 77 9.45 2.34 -7.59
C TYR A 77 8.30 1.45 -8.08
N ALA A 78 8.21 1.18 -9.39
CA ALA A 78 7.14 0.35 -9.94
C ALA A 78 7.20 -1.10 -9.40
N TYR A 79 8.37 -1.74 -9.48
CA TYR A 79 8.53 -3.12 -9.01
C TYR A 79 8.57 -3.22 -7.49
N SER A 80 9.25 -2.31 -6.79
CA SER A 80 9.24 -2.30 -5.32
C SER A 80 7.83 -2.02 -4.81
N GLY A 81 7.10 -1.10 -5.43
CA GLY A 81 5.70 -0.82 -5.10
C GLY A 81 4.81 -2.05 -5.28
N LEU A 82 4.97 -2.80 -6.38
CA LEU A 82 4.23 -4.05 -6.59
C LEU A 82 4.53 -5.08 -5.49
N VAL A 83 5.81 -5.33 -5.22
CA VAL A 83 6.26 -6.30 -4.21
C VAL A 83 5.75 -5.90 -2.82
N LEU A 84 5.88 -4.62 -2.46
CA LEU A 84 5.43 -4.11 -1.17
C LEU A 84 3.92 -4.21 -1.01
N ASN A 85 3.12 -3.85 -2.01
CA ASN A 85 1.67 -4.00 -1.90
C ASN A 85 1.26 -5.47 -1.69
N ILE A 86 1.88 -6.40 -2.40
CA ILE A 86 1.63 -7.85 -2.21
C ILE A 86 2.04 -8.26 -0.79
N PHE A 87 3.24 -7.88 -0.35
CA PHE A 87 3.74 -8.20 0.98
C PHE A 87 2.81 -7.65 2.08
N PHE A 88 2.44 -6.37 2.03
CA PHE A 88 1.56 -5.75 3.02
C PHE A 88 0.14 -6.31 2.95
N ALA A 89 -0.36 -6.71 1.78
CA ALA A 89 -1.63 -7.41 1.68
C ALA A 89 -1.59 -8.79 2.36
N LEU A 90 -0.53 -9.56 2.15
CA LEU A 90 -0.35 -10.85 2.84
C LEU A 90 -0.22 -10.66 4.36
N LEU A 91 0.55 -9.65 4.79
CA LEU A 91 0.69 -9.32 6.20
C LEU A 91 -0.64 -8.90 6.84
N TYR A 92 -1.44 -8.09 6.13
CA TYR A 92 -2.78 -7.70 6.55
C TYR A 92 -3.71 -8.91 6.68
N LEU A 93 -3.74 -9.80 5.69
CA LEU A 93 -4.54 -11.03 5.74
C LEU A 93 -4.10 -11.93 6.90
N ALA A 94 -2.80 -12.12 7.10
CA ALA A 94 -2.27 -12.88 8.23
C ALA A 94 -2.67 -12.25 9.57
N SER A 95 -2.67 -10.92 9.66
CA SER A 95 -3.10 -10.17 10.85
C SER A 95 -4.59 -10.34 11.12
N LEU A 96 -5.44 -10.30 10.07
CA LEU A 96 -6.87 -10.59 10.22
C LEU A 96 -7.14 -12.01 10.69
N VAL A 97 -6.43 -13.00 10.11
CA VAL A 97 -6.53 -14.41 10.56
C VAL A 97 -6.11 -14.53 12.02
N TYR A 98 -4.99 -13.91 12.42
CA TYR A 98 -4.54 -13.90 13.81
C TYR A 98 -5.57 -13.29 14.76
N CYS A 99 -6.14 -12.14 14.41
CA CYS A 99 -7.20 -11.51 15.21
C CYS A 99 -8.44 -12.41 15.30
N THR A 100 -8.85 -13.04 14.20
CA THR A 100 -10.04 -13.92 14.17
C THR A 100 -9.83 -15.25 14.90
N LEU A 101 -8.59 -15.73 15.03
CA LEU A 101 -8.29 -16.95 15.78
C LEU A 101 -8.10 -16.69 17.29
N LYS A 102 -7.72 -15.46 17.66
CA LYS A 102 -7.48 -15.08 19.05
C LYS A 102 -8.75 -14.64 19.79
N PHE A 103 -9.76 -14.16 19.06
CA PHE A 103 -11.04 -13.67 19.57
C PHE A 103 -12.19 -14.48 19.00
#